data_AF-A0A848Y4I4-F1
#
_entry.id   AF-A0A848Y4I4-F1
#
_cell.length_a   1.000
_cell.length_b   1.000
_cell.length_c   1.000
_cell.angle_alpha   90.00
_cell.angle_beta   90.00
_cell.angle_gamma   90.00
#
_symmetry.space_group_name_H-M   'P 1'
#
loop_
_entity.id
_entity.type
_entity.pdbx_description
1 polymer ?
#
loop_
_entity_poly.entity_id
_entity_poly.type
_entity_poly.pdbx_seq_one_letter_code
_entity_poly.pdbx_strand_id
1 'polypeptide(L)' 'MAVGNNMIEIRPVAGKQDLDAFLQLPFRLYRDDPNWVPPLHLERRDHLSPKNNPYYQHA' A
#
# COMPACT_ATOMS: atom_id res chain seq x y z
N MET A 1 -3.57 32.72 10.83
CA MET A 1 -3.17 31.48 10.13
C MET A 1 -3.72 30.31 10.92
N ALA A 2 -4.83 29.71 10.49
CA ALA A 2 -5.40 28.56 11.19
C ALA A 2 -4.51 27.34 10.94
N VAL A 3 -3.91 26.80 12.00
CA VAL A 3 -3.32 25.46 11.97
C VAL A 3 -4.52 24.51 11.87
N GLY A 4 -4.77 23.97 10.69
CA GLY A 4 -5.84 22.99 10.47
C GLY A 4 -5.59 21.79 11.37
N ASN A 5 -6.58 21.43 12.18
CA ASN A 5 -6.55 20.23 13.00
C ASN A 5 -6.61 19.02 12.04
N ASN A 6 -5.46 18.54 11.61
CA ASN A 6 -5.37 17.48 10.60
C ASN A 6 -5.66 16.15 11.29
N MET A 7 -6.95 15.82 11.43
CA MET A 7 -7.39 14.57 12.01
C MET A 7 -6.86 13.42 11.14
N ILE A 8 -5.94 12.64 11.69
CA ILE A 8 -5.41 11.44 11.05
C ILE A 8 -6.36 10.29 11.38
N GLU A 9 -6.88 9.65 10.34
CA GLU A 9 -7.70 8.45 10.44
C GLU A 9 -6.87 7.22 10.04
N ILE A 10 -6.93 6.17 10.86
CA ILE A 10 -6.33 4.87 10.54
C ILE A 10 -7.47 3.94 10.14
N ARG A 11 -7.39 3.42 8.91
CA ARG A 11 -8.38 2.52 8.33
C ARG A 11 -7.71 1.28 7.76
N PRO A 12 -8.31 0.09 7.90
CA PRO A 12 -7.80 -1.11 7.26
C PRO A 12 -7.87 -0.95 5.74
N VAL A 13 -6.96 -1.62 5.03
CA VAL A 13 -7.03 -1.78 3.59
C VAL A 13 -8.17 -2.75 3.28
N ALA A 14 -9.30 -2.25 2.80
CA ALA A 14 -10.50 -3.04 2.56
C ALA A 14 -10.80 -3.17 1.06
N GLY A 15 -10.55 -4.37 0.51
CA GLY A 15 -10.89 -4.70 -0.86
C GLY A 15 -9.91 -4.15 -1.91
N LYS A 16 -10.31 -4.28 -3.18
CA LYS A 16 -9.40 -4.09 -4.33
C LYS A 16 -8.94 -2.65 -4.52
N GLN A 17 -9.84 -1.67 -4.38
CA GLN A 17 -9.52 -0.26 -4.61
C GLN A 17 -8.54 0.26 -3.55
N ASP A 18 -8.78 -0.07 -2.28
CA ASP A 18 -7.88 0.29 -1.18
C ASP A 18 -6.50 -0.36 -1.35
N LEU A 19 -6.46 -1.64 -1.76
CA LEU A 19 -5.20 -2.34 -1.99
C LEU A 19 -4.41 -1.69 -3.13
N ASP A 20 -5.08 -1.31 -4.22
CA ASP A 20 -4.43 -0.61 -5.33
C ASP A 20 -3.89 0.76 -4.89
N ALA A 21 -4.65 1.53 -4.10
CA ALA A 21 -4.20 2.80 -3.55
C ALA A 21 -3.00 2.63 -2.60
N PHE A 22 -3.01 1.58 -1.78
CA PHE A 22 -1.92 1.22 -0.87
C PHE A 22 -0.65 0.83 -1.63
N LEU A 23 -0.77 -0.01 -2.66
CA LEU A 23 0.36 -0.43 -3.50
C LEU A 23 0.97 0.73 -4.31
N GLN A 24 0.18 1.74 -4.67
CA GLN A 24 0.65 2.94 -5.36
C GLN A 24 1.34 3.95 -4.44
N LEU A 25 1.19 3.82 -3.12
CA LEU A 25 1.77 4.79 -2.17
C LEU A 25 3.30 4.89 -2.28
N PRO A 26 4.08 3.79 -2.30
CA PRO A 26 5.54 3.86 -2.47
C PRO A 26 5.95 4.58 -3.76
N PHE A 27 5.22 4.38 -4.87
CA PHE A 27 5.48 5.05 -6.15
C PHE A 27 5.35 6.57 -6.05
N ARG A 28 4.44 7.06 -5.22
CA ARG A 28 4.29 8.50 -4.97
C ARG A 28 5.34 9.03 -4.01
N LEU A 29 5.64 8.27 -2.95
CA LEU A 29 6.59 8.69 -1.90
C LEU A 29 8.03 8.73 -2.40
N TYR A 30 8.44 7.74 -3.19
CA TYR A 30 9.83 7.57 -3.63
C TYR A 30 10.06 8.02 -5.08
N ARG A 31 9.14 8.80 -5.65
CA ARG A 31 9.18 9.18 -7.08
C ARG A 31 10.47 9.90 -7.49
N ASP A 32 11.09 10.62 -6.56
CA ASP A 32 12.27 11.46 -6.78
C ASP A 32 13.54 10.85 -6.17
N ASP A 33 13.47 9.63 -5.62
CA ASP A 33 14.63 8.92 -5.09
C ASP A 33 15.37 8.20 -6.25
N PRO A 34 16.59 8.63 -6.61
CA PRO A 34 17.33 8.05 -7.74
C PRO A 34 17.79 6.62 -7.49
N ASN A 35 17.79 6.15 -6.24
CA ASN A 35 18.21 4.81 -5.86
C ASN A 35 17.03 3.85 -5.64
N TRP A 36 15.80 4.34 -5.79
CA TRP A 36 14.62 3.51 -5.57
C TRP A 36 14.35 2.58 -6.76
N VAL A 37 14.30 1.27 -6.46
CA VAL A 37 13.93 0.24 -7.42
C VAL A 37 12.49 -0.21 -7.12
N PRO A 38 11.51 0.11 -7.99
CA PRO A 38 10.12 -0.27 -7.74
C PRO A 38 9.96 -1.80 -7.83
N PRO A 39 9.18 -2.41 -6.92
CA PRO A 39 8.85 -3.83 -7.01
C PRO A 39 7.87 -4.09 -8.16
N LEU A 40 7.77 -5.35 -8.59
CA LEU A 40 6.79 -5.74 -9.60
C LEU A 40 5.37 -5.67 -9.03
N HIS A 41 4.46 -4.98 -9.74
CA HIS A 41 3.07 -4.82 -9.32
C HIS A 41 2.34 -6.16 -9.12
N LEU A 42 2.61 -7.14 -9.99
CA LEU A 42 2.00 -8.47 -9.91
C LEU A 42 2.45 -9.21 -8.64
N GLU A 43 3.76 -9.21 -8.38
CA GLU A 43 4.35 -9.84 -7.20
C GLU A 43 3.76 -9.24 -5.90
N ARG A 44 3.65 -7.91 -5.82
CA ARG A 44 3.08 -7.25 -4.62
C ARG A 44 1.60 -7.56 -4.43
N ARG A 45 0.83 -7.69 -5.50
CA ARG A 45 -0.58 -8.13 -5.45
C ARG A 45 -0.70 -9.57 -4.97
N ASP A 46 0.12 -10.47 -5.47
CA ASP A 46 0.12 -11.87 -5.04
C ASP A 46 0.55 -12.02 -3.59
N HIS A 47 1.57 -11.27 -3.16
CA HIS A 47 2.07 -11.27 -1.79
C HIS A 47 0.99 -10.82 -0.78
N LEU A 48 0.14 -9.86 -1.14
CA LEU A 48 -0.92 -9.34 -0.27
C LEU A 48 -2.30 -9.98 -0.54
N SER A 49 -2.36 -11.00 -1.40
CA SER A 49 -3.60 -11.71 -1.72
C SER A 49 -3.82 -12.84 -0.72
N PRO A 50 -4.90 -12.84 0.08
CA PRO A 50 -5.24 -13.97 0.95
C PRO A 50 -5.50 -15.26 0.18
N LYS A 51 -5.83 -15.15 -1.12
CA LYS A 51 -6.02 -16.29 -2.01
C LYS A 51 -4.70 -16.93 -2.43
N ASN A 52 -3.65 -16.15 -2.63
CA ASN A 52 -2.41 -16.61 -3.24
C ASN A 52 -1.26 -16.78 -2.24
N ASN A 53 -1.32 -16.12 -1.08
CA ASN A 53 -0.27 -16.19 -0.06
C ASN A 53 -0.71 -17.10 1.12
N PRO A 54 -0.03 -18.25 1.35
CA PRO A 54 -0.34 -19.17 2.44
C PRO A 54 -0.23 -18.58 3.84
N TYR A 55 0.49 -17.47 4.03
CA TYR A 55 0.55 -16.76 5.32
C TYR A 55 -0.86 -16.50 5.89
N TYR A 56 -1.81 -16.09 5.03
CA TYR A 56 -3.18 -15.79 5.42
C TYR A 56 -4.02 -17.01 5.82
N GLN A 57 -3.50 -18.24 5.67
CA GLN A 57 -4.15 -19.46 6.15
C GLN A 57 -3.88 -19.73 7.64
N HIS A 58 -2.89 -19.05 8.22
CA HIS A 58 -2.43 -19.27 9.59
C HIS A 58 -2.38 -17.97 10.42
N ALA A 59 -2.86 -16.86 9.85
CA ALA A 59 -2.83 -15.52 10.44
C ALA A 59 -4.20 -15.12 11.01
#